data_AF-A0A6B3FT98-F1
#
_entry.id   AF-A0A6B3FT98-F1
#
_cell.length_a   1.000
_cell.length_b   1.000
_cell.length_c   1.000
_cell.angle_alpha   90.00
_cell.angle_beta   90.00
_cell.angle_gamma   90.00
#
_symmetry.space_group_name_H-M   'P 1'
#
loop_
_entity.id
_entity.type
_entity.pdbx_description
1 polymer ?
#
loop_
_entity_poly.entity_id
_entity_poly.type
_entity_poly.pdbx_seq_one_letter_code
_entity_poly.pdbx_strand_id
1 'polypeptide(L)'
;IKASTFSSNKWQWVADAAPDLFVLRTSVGRYGEEDHLHREDEELVAVSLRDLAAATGLTARPVDTEVTRWIGGLPQYPVGHLTRVARIRDEVAKLPAL
;
A
#
# COMPACT_ATOMS: atom_id res chain seq x y z
N ILE A 1 -2.55 5.33 -9.34
CA ILE A 1 -2.63 4.32 -8.27
C ILE A 1 -2.04 3.00 -8.77
N LYS A 2 -1.50 2.17 -7.88
CA LYS A 2 -1.07 0.79 -8.18
C LYS A 2 -2.23 -0.20 -8.08
N ALA A 3 -3.15 0.03 -7.15
CA ALA A 3 -4.32 -0.80 -6.92
C ALA A 3 -5.44 0.00 -6.26
N SER A 4 -6.67 -0.48 -6.42
CA SER A 4 -7.87 -0.06 -5.68
C SER A 4 -8.61 -1.28 -5.16
N THR A 5 -9.21 -1.16 -3.98
CA THR A 5 -10.05 -2.20 -3.37
C THR A 5 -11.28 -1.55 -2.76
N PHE A 6 -12.46 -1.99 -3.19
CA PHE A 6 -13.73 -1.59 -2.59
C PHE A 6 -13.96 -2.48 -1.36
N SER A 7 -13.58 -1.97 -0.19
CA SER A 7 -13.64 -2.69 1.08
C SER A 7 -15.07 -3.01 1.52
N SER A 8 -16.05 -2.19 1.18
CA SER A 8 -17.45 -2.55 1.47
C SER A 8 -17.92 -3.77 0.66
N ASN A 9 -17.32 -4.05 -0.50
CA ASN A 9 -17.76 -5.15 -1.37
C ASN A 9 -17.19 -6.52 -0.98
N LYS A 10 -16.10 -6.58 -0.20
CA LYS A 10 -15.52 -7.88 0.20
C LYS A 10 -15.68 -8.21 1.69
N TRP A 11 -16.07 -7.24 2.51
CA TRP A 11 -16.18 -7.42 3.96
C TRP A 11 -17.51 -6.84 4.44
N GLN A 12 -18.48 -7.72 4.68
CA GLN A 12 -19.86 -7.33 5.01
C GLN A 12 -19.92 -6.36 6.20
N TRP A 13 -19.14 -6.62 7.25
CA TRP A 13 -19.11 -5.76 8.43
C TRP A 13 -18.65 -4.32 8.14
N VAL A 14 -17.89 -4.09 7.06
CA VAL A 14 -17.50 -2.73 6.62
C VAL A 14 -18.67 -2.03 5.95
N ALA A 15 -19.46 -2.75 5.17
CA ALA A 15 -20.69 -2.21 4.58
C ALA A 15 -21.73 -1.90 5.67
N ASP A 16 -21.90 -2.79 6.64
CA ASP A 16 -22.86 -2.62 7.73
C ASP A 16 -22.52 -1.42 8.65
N ALA A 17 -21.22 -1.12 8.82
CA ALA A 17 -20.77 0.02 9.61
C ALA A 17 -21.00 1.38 8.94
N ALA A 18 -21.23 1.40 7.62
CA ALA A 18 -21.38 2.62 6.83
C ALA A 18 -22.41 2.42 5.71
N PRO A 19 -23.71 2.24 6.03
CA PRO A 19 -24.72 1.77 5.07
C PRO A 19 -24.99 2.74 3.91
N ASP A 20 -24.78 4.04 4.13
CA ASP A 20 -24.99 5.09 3.12
C ASP A 20 -23.69 5.50 2.39
N LEU A 21 -22.56 4.86 2.74
CA LEU A 21 -21.24 5.13 2.19
C LEU A 21 -20.58 3.84 1.73
N PHE A 22 -19.42 3.95 1.10
CA PHE A 22 -18.57 2.79 0.88
C PHE A 22 -17.13 3.13 1.19
N VAL A 23 -16.40 2.16 1.75
CA VAL A 23 -14.99 2.29 2.05
C VAL A 23 -14.21 1.76 0.87
N LEU A 24 -13.29 2.56 0.35
CA LEU A 24 -12.35 2.16 -0.68
C LEU A 24 -10.93 2.41 -0.18
N ARG A 25 -10.01 1.51 -0.52
CA ARG A 25 -8.59 1.68 -0.30
C ARG A 25 -7.88 1.77 -1.63
N THR A 26 -7.00 2.73 -1.78
CA THR A 26 -6.05 2.80 -2.89
C THR A 26 -4.63 2.54 -2.40
N SER A 27 -3.78 2.05 -3.28
CA SER A 27 -2.34 1.92 -3.02
C SER A 27 -1.59 2.81 -4.01
N VAL A 28 -0.67 3.61 -3.48
CA VAL A 28 0.17 4.54 -4.24
C VAL A 28 1.64 4.14 -4.05
N GLY A 29 2.48 4.44 -5.04
CA GLY A 29 3.91 4.11 -5.03
C GLY A 29 4.24 2.80 -5.75
N ARG A 30 5.45 2.76 -6.29
CA ARG A 30 6.07 1.62 -6.98
C ARG A 30 7.53 1.53 -6.57
N TYR A 31 8.16 0.39 -6.88
CA TYR A 31 9.59 0.24 -6.69
C TYR A 31 10.33 1.32 -7.51
N GLY A 32 11.26 2.03 -6.87
CA GLY A 32 12.00 3.13 -7.49
C GLY A 32 11.27 4.49 -7.51
N GLU A 33 10.04 4.57 -7.02
CA GLU A 33 9.24 5.81 -6.96
C GLU A 33 9.00 6.24 -5.50
N GLU A 34 10.06 6.27 -4.69
CA GLU A 34 9.96 6.58 -3.26
C GLU A 34 9.66 8.05 -2.98
N ASP A 35 9.93 8.95 -3.93
CA ASP A 35 9.66 10.39 -3.82
C ASP A 35 8.18 10.70 -3.55
N HIS A 36 7.27 9.82 -3.94
CA HIS A 36 5.84 9.96 -3.63
C HIS A 36 5.56 9.93 -2.12
N LEU A 37 6.40 9.28 -1.32
CA LEU A 37 6.21 9.15 0.13
C LEU A 37 6.37 10.49 0.86
N HIS A 38 7.04 11.46 0.24
CA HIS A 38 7.31 12.77 0.82
C HIS A 38 6.27 13.83 0.47
N ARG A 39 5.26 13.50 -0.35
CA ARG A 39 4.16 14.42 -0.67
C ARG A 39 3.23 14.58 0.52
N GLU A 40 2.58 15.73 0.60
CA GLU A 40 1.53 16.00 1.58
C GLU A 40 0.30 15.10 1.35
N ASP A 41 -0.46 14.84 2.41
CA ASP A 41 -1.62 13.93 2.37
C ASP A 41 -2.64 14.35 1.32
N GLU A 42 -2.96 15.64 1.26
CA GLU A 42 -3.93 16.20 0.31
C GLU A 42 -3.50 15.96 -1.15
N GLU A 43 -2.21 16.06 -1.44
CA GLU A 43 -1.67 15.79 -2.77
C GLU A 43 -1.79 14.31 -3.14
N LEU A 44 -1.50 13.42 -2.17
CA LEU A 44 -1.62 11.97 -2.36
C LEU A 44 -3.07 11.56 -2.60
N VAL A 45 -4.01 12.12 -1.83
CA VAL A 45 -5.44 11.93 -2.03
C VAL A 45 -5.85 12.42 -3.41
N ALA A 46 -5.43 13.63 -3.81
CA ALA A 46 -5.79 14.20 -5.10
C ALA A 46 -5.26 13.37 -6.28
N VAL A 47 -4.00 12.91 -6.22
CA VAL A 47 -3.43 11.98 -7.22
C VAL A 47 -4.23 10.68 -7.26
N SER A 48 -4.56 10.14 -6.09
CA SER A 48 -5.28 8.88 -5.98
C SER A 48 -6.69 8.96 -6.60
N LEU A 49 -7.45 10.01 -6.29
CA LEU A 49 -8.78 10.23 -6.84
C LEU A 49 -8.76 10.45 -8.35
N ARG A 50 -7.78 11.20 -8.88
CA ARG A 50 -7.64 11.38 -10.33
C ARG A 50 -7.40 10.05 -11.04
N ASP A 51 -6.47 9.25 -10.54
CA ASP A 51 -6.15 7.97 -11.16
C ASP A 51 -7.30 6.95 -11.00
N LEU A 52 -8.01 6.98 -9.86
CA LEU A 52 -9.20 6.16 -9.64
C LEU A 52 -10.33 6.55 -10.60
N ALA A 53 -10.59 7.84 -10.78
CA ALA A 53 -11.56 8.35 -11.72
C ALA A 53 -11.22 7.94 -13.17
N ALA A 54 -9.94 8.06 -13.56
CA ALA A 54 -9.48 7.62 -14.87
C ALA A 54 -9.69 6.11 -15.09
N ALA A 55 -9.51 5.29 -14.05
CA ALA A 55 -9.64 3.84 -14.14
C ALA A 55 -11.08 3.32 -14.04
N THR A 56 -11.97 4.03 -13.34
CA THR A 56 -13.31 3.50 -12.97
C THR A 56 -14.48 4.39 -13.37
N GLY A 57 -14.23 5.64 -13.77
CA GLY A 57 -15.26 6.67 -14.00
C GLY A 57 -15.86 7.25 -12.71
N LEU A 58 -15.43 6.81 -11.53
CA LEU A 58 -15.94 7.30 -10.25
C LEU A 58 -15.49 8.76 -10.01
N THR A 59 -16.46 9.66 -9.82
CA THR A 59 -16.23 11.08 -9.55
C THR A 59 -16.69 11.52 -8.16
N ALA A 60 -17.00 10.56 -7.28
CA ALA A 60 -17.41 10.82 -5.91
C ALA A 60 -16.32 11.56 -5.13
N ARG A 61 -16.73 12.46 -4.22
CA ARG A 61 -15.84 13.15 -3.29
C ARG A 61 -15.82 12.38 -1.96
N PRO A 62 -14.64 12.06 -1.42
CA PRO A 62 -14.58 11.42 -0.11
C PRO A 62 -15.11 12.37 0.97
N VAL A 63 -15.89 11.83 1.90
CA VAL A 63 -16.33 12.56 3.11
C VAL A 63 -15.28 12.53 4.22
N ASP A 64 -14.36 11.57 4.15
CA ASP A 64 -13.23 11.40 5.05
C ASP A 64 -12.08 10.70 4.31
N THR A 65 -10.84 10.95 4.74
CA THR A 65 -9.62 10.41 4.13
C THR A 65 -8.54 10.13 5.18
N GLU A 66 -7.89 8.97 5.06
CA GLU A 66 -6.77 8.58 5.91
C GLU A 66 -5.58 8.15 5.02
N VAL A 67 -4.39 8.69 5.31
CA VAL A 67 -3.15 8.37 4.58
C VAL A 67 -2.16 7.70 5.52
N THR A 68 -1.82 6.44 5.22
CA THR A 68 -0.76 5.71 5.94
C THR A 68 0.45 5.48 5.04
N ARG A 69 1.64 5.91 5.50
CA ARG A 69 2.92 5.73 4.80
C ARG A 69 3.67 4.52 5.33
N TRP A 70 4.23 3.72 4.43
CA TRP A 70 5.01 2.53 4.75
C TRP A 70 6.44 2.68 4.22
N ILE A 71 7.28 3.44 4.92
CA ILE A 71 8.68 3.67 4.53
C ILE A 71 9.50 2.40 4.72
N GLY A 72 10.14 1.91 3.65
CA GLY A 72 10.87 0.64 3.69
C GLY A 72 9.99 -0.58 3.99
N GLY A 73 8.66 -0.45 3.91
CA GLY A 73 7.70 -1.47 4.33
C GLY A 73 7.57 -2.66 3.37
N LEU A 74 8.27 -2.63 2.22
CA LEU A 74 8.21 -3.67 1.20
C LEU A 74 9.62 -4.19 0.85
N PRO A 75 10.12 -5.22 1.56
CA PRO A 75 11.40 -5.84 1.24
C PRO A 75 11.45 -6.32 -0.21
N GLN A 76 12.52 -5.97 -0.92
CA GLN A 76 12.77 -6.40 -2.29
C GLN A 76 13.72 -7.59 -2.30
N TYR A 77 13.39 -8.64 -3.05
CA TYR A 77 14.20 -9.85 -3.19
C TYR A 77 14.84 -9.90 -4.59
N PRO A 78 15.96 -9.18 -4.83
CA PRO A 78 16.62 -9.17 -6.12
C PRO A 78 17.26 -10.52 -6.44
N VAL A 79 17.74 -10.66 -7.68
CA VAL A 79 18.53 -11.84 -8.09
C VAL A 79 19.68 -12.07 -7.09
N GLY A 80 19.86 -13.33 -6.69
CA GLY A 80 20.85 -13.73 -5.67
C GLY A 80 20.35 -13.63 -4.23
N HIS A 81 19.10 -13.22 -3.98
CA HIS A 81 18.54 -13.15 -2.62
C HIS A 81 18.67 -14.46 -1.84
N LEU A 82 18.36 -15.60 -2.45
CA LEU A 82 18.47 -16.90 -1.78
C LEU A 82 19.91 -17.22 -1.34
N THR A 83 20.90 -16.95 -2.18
CA THR A 83 22.32 -17.11 -1.83
C THR A 83 22.73 -16.18 -0.69
N ARG A 84 22.24 -14.93 -0.70
CA ARG A 84 22.49 -13.98 0.39
C ARG A 84 21.88 -14.48 1.71
N VAL A 85 20.66 -14.99 1.69
CA VAL A 85 19.98 -15.55 2.87
C VAL A 85 20.70 -16.80 3.38
N ALA A 86 21.13 -17.71 2.50
CA ALA A 86 21.90 -18.89 2.88
C ALA A 86 23.19 -18.50 3.62
N ARG A 87 23.98 -17.57 3.06
CA ARG A 87 25.19 -17.06 3.71
C ARG A 87 24.91 -16.45 5.08
N ILE A 88 23.83 -15.67 5.22
CA ILE A 88 23.44 -15.11 6.52
C ILE A 88 23.17 -16.23 7.52
N ARG A 89 22.39 -17.24 7.13
CA ARG A 89 22.07 -18.39 7.99
C ARG A 89 23.34 -19.17 8.39
N ASP A 90 24.26 -19.39 7.46
CA ASP A 90 25.52 -20.10 7.71
C ASP A 90 26.41 -19.35 8.70
N GLU A 91 26.51 -18.01 8.60
CA GLU A 91 27.29 -17.21 9.55
C GLU A 91 26.61 -17.13 10.92
N VAL A 92 25.28 -16.97 10.97
CA VAL A 92 24.53 -16.95 12.23
C VAL A 92 24.65 -18.28 12.97
N ALA A 93 24.61 -19.42 12.26
CA ALA A 93 24.75 -20.74 12.87
C ALA A 93 26.10 -20.96 13.60
N LYS A 94 27.14 -20.16 13.30
CA LYS A 94 28.44 -20.20 13.98
C LYS A 94 28.44 -19.42 15.30
N LEU A 95 27.39 -18.67 15.59
CA LEU A 95 27.24 -17.81 16.76
C LEU A 95 26.23 -18.44 17.72
N PRO A 96 26.63 -19.39 18.59
CA PRO A 96 25.70 -19.98 19.56
C PRO A 96 25.11 -18.89 20.47
N ALA A 97 23.78 -18.90 20.62
CA ALA A 97 22.92 -17.93 21.33
C ALA A 97 22.38 -16.74 20.50
N LEU A 98 22.48 -16.79 19.17
CA LEU A 98 21.68 -16.02 18.21
C LEU A 98 20.85 -16.96 17.32
#